data_AF-A0A497UZ10-F1
#
_entry.id   AF-A0A497UZ10-F1
#
_cell.length_a   1.000
_cell.length_b   1.000
_cell.length_c   1.000
_cell.angle_alpha   90.00
_cell.angle_beta   90.00
_cell.angle_gamma   90.00
#
_symmetry.space_group_name_H-M   'P 1'
#
loop_
_entity.id
_entity.type
_entity.pdbx_description
1 polymer ?
#
loop_
_entity_poly.entity_id
_entity_poly.type
_entity_poly.pdbx_seq_one_letter_code
_entity_poly.pdbx_strand_id
1 'polypeptide(L)'
;MRSRHPHPALLKAFAVSAVLLLAGCEIPGIWPDPRIAQREEESKAIGGACRHALRGLEDCYTLNPKASKASVFAGWKEMDAYMRENKLEGSPSVIEKTDKPEKKAASASASTDSKSASAKH
;
A
#
# COMPACT_ATOMS: atom_id res chain seq x y z
N MET A 1 53.90 -32.84 1.04
CA MET A 1 52.75 -31.90 1.04
C MET A 1 51.49 -32.69 0.72
N ARG A 2 50.52 -32.79 1.64
CA ARG A 2 49.28 -33.55 1.41
C ARG A 2 48.18 -32.55 1.06
N SER A 3 47.77 -32.54 -0.21
CA SER A 3 46.73 -31.66 -0.73
C SER A 3 45.40 -31.99 -0.07
N ARG A 4 44.82 -31.02 0.65
CA ARG A 4 43.48 -31.13 1.22
C ARG A 4 42.48 -30.82 0.11
N HIS A 5 41.85 -31.86 -0.44
CA HIS A 5 40.74 -31.67 -1.38
C HIS A 5 39.47 -31.32 -0.58
N PRO A 6 38.76 -30.23 -0.91
CA PRO A 6 37.53 -29.88 -0.22
C PRO A 6 36.47 -30.96 -0.46
N HIS A 7 35.80 -31.40 0.60
CA HIS A 7 34.78 -32.44 0.49
C HIS A 7 33.61 -31.97 -0.38
N PRO A 8 33.09 -32.81 -1.29
CA PRO A 8 32.03 -32.44 -2.22
C PRO A 8 30.73 -32.02 -1.51
N ALA A 9 30.49 -32.49 -0.29
CA ALA A 9 29.38 -32.06 0.54
C ALA A 9 29.50 -30.60 1.03
N LEU A 10 30.71 -30.14 1.34
CA LEU A 10 30.97 -28.76 1.78
C LEU A 10 30.81 -27.77 0.60
N LEU A 11 31.24 -28.16 -0.60
CA LEU A 11 31.06 -27.38 -1.82
C LEU A 11 29.57 -27.21 -2.18
N LYS A 12 28.77 -28.28 -2.04
CA LYS A 12 27.31 -28.22 -2.25
C LYS A 12 26.62 -27.34 -1.22
N ALA A 13 26.97 -27.48 0.06
CA ALA A 13 26.42 -26.63 1.13
C ALA A 13 26.75 -25.15 0.90
N PHE A 14 27.98 -24.84 0.50
CA PHE A 14 28.40 -23.49 0.16
C PHE A 14 27.64 -22.94 -1.07
N ALA A 15 27.46 -23.74 -2.11
CA ALA A 15 26.70 -23.35 -3.29
C ALA A 15 25.22 -23.05 -2.97
N VAL A 16 24.57 -23.90 -2.17
CA VAL A 16 23.18 -23.67 -1.72
C VAL A 16 23.08 -22.41 -0.86
N SER A 17 24.02 -22.22 0.06
CA SER A 17 24.07 -21.03 0.92
C SER A 17 24.32 -19.74 0.10
N ALA A 18 25.19 -19.81 -0.92
CA ALA A 18 25.41 -18.70 -1.85
C ALA A 18 24.15 -18.37 -2.66
N VAL A 19 23.43 -19.36 -3.18
CA VAL A 19 22.16 -19.13 -3.89
C VAL A 19 21.11 -18.49 -2.98
N LEU A 20 21.01 -18.93 -1.73
CA LEU A 20 20.12 -18.32 -0.73
C LEU A 20 20.49 -16.86 -0.43
N LEU A 21 21.79 -16.54 -0.36
CA LEU A 21 22.29 -15.17 -0.16
C LEU A 21 22.02 -14.27 -1.38
N LEU A 22 22.15 -14.79 -2.60
CA LEU A 22 21.87 -14.02 -3.82
C LEU A 22 20.37 -13.80 -4.07
N ALA A 23 19.49 -14.70 -3.61
CA ALA A 23 18.04 -14.53 -3.69
C ALA A 23 17.49 -13.44 -2.75
N GLY A 24 18.30 -12.95 -1.81
CA GLY A 24 17.95 -11.90 -0.84
C GLY A 24 18.46 -10.50 -1.18
N CYS A 25 19.12 -10.28 -2.32
CA CYS A 25 19.54 -8.94 -2.74
C CYS A 25 18.33 -8.16 -3.29
N GLU A 26 17.72 -7.35 -2.43
CA GLU A 26 16.79 -6.28 -2.82
C GLU A 26 17.56 -5.31 -3.74
N ILE A 27 17.17 -5.19 -5.01
CA ILE A 27 17.79 -4.29 -5.97
C ILE A 27 17.13 -2.92 -5.80
N PRO A 28 17.81 -1.91 -5.24
CA PRO A 28 17.22 -0.61 -5.05
C PRO A 28 16.88 0.01 -6.41
N GLY A 29 15.60 0.24 -6.68
CA GLY A 29 15.13 0.93 -7.90
C GLY A 29 14.50 0.06 -9.00
N ILE A 30 14.36 -1.26 -8.81
CA ILE A 30 13.59 -2.12 -9.75
C ILE A 30 12.07 -2.06 -9.50
N TRP A 31 11.66 -1.70 -8.29
CA TRP A 31 10.26 -1.64 -7.88
C TRP A 31 9.65 -0.26 -8.09
N PRO A 32 8.34 -0.18 -8.41
CA PRO A 32 7.61 1.08 -8.36
C PRO A 32 7.83 1.74 -7.00
N ASP A 33 7.98 3.07 -6.98
CA ASP A 33 8.06 3.83 -5.73
C ASP A 33 6.95 3.33 -4.78
N PRO A 34 7.28 2.95 -3.53
CA PRO A 34 6.34 2.32 -2.61
C PRO A 34 5.10 3.19 -2.37
N ARG A 35 5.20 4.51 -2.55
CA ARG A 35 4.09 5.46 -2.44
C ARG A 35 3.13 5.34 -3.64
N ILE A 36 3.65 5.04 -4.83
CA ILE A 36 2.84 4.82 -6.03
C ILE A 36 2.11 3.49 -5.91
N ALA A 37 2.84 2.42 -5.55
CA ALA A 37 2.23 1.12 -5.29
C ALA A 37 1.13 1.23 -4.22
N GLN A 38 1.41 1.94 -3.11
CA GLN A 38 0.42 2.19 -2.07
C GLN A 38 -0.82 2.91 -2.61
N ARG A 39 -0.66 3.98 -3.42
CA ARG A 39 -1.81 4.72 -3.97
C ARG A 39 -2.69 3.88 -4.91
N GLU A 40 -2.08 2.99 -5.68
CA GLU A 40 -2.81 2.09 -6.57
C GLU A 40 -3.59 1.05 -5.76
N GLU A 41 -3.00 0.47 -4.72
CA GLU A 41 -3.69 -0.47 -3.84
C GLU A 41 -4.80 0.19 -3.02
N GLU A 42 -4.59 1.41 -2.52
CA GLU A 42 -5.65 2.22 -1.89
C GLU A 42 -6.80 2.49 -2.87
N SER A 43 -6.50 2.78 -4.14
CA SER A 43 -7.50 3.00 -5.18
C SER A 43 -8.30 1.72 -5.47
N LYS A 44 -7.65 0.55 -5.51
CA LYS A 44 -8.34 -0.75 -5.62
C LYS A 44 -9.24 -1.03 -4.42
N ALA A 45 -8.75 -0.79 -3.21
CA ALA A 45 -9.53 -0.97 -1.98
C ALA A 45 -10.79 -0.09 -1.99
N ILE A 46 -10.68 1.16 -2.43
CA ILE A 46 -11.82 2.07 -2.64
C ILE A 46 -12.83 1.47 -3.62
N GLY A 47 -12.37 0.97 -4.78
CA GLY A 47 -13.23 0.34 -5.78
C GLY A 47 -13.99 -0.87 -5.25
N GLY A 48 -13.30 -1.74 -4.52
CA GLY A 48 -13.91 -2.89 -3.86
C GLY A 48 -14.95 -2.47 -2.83
N ALA A 49 -14.63 -1.49 -1.98
CA ALA A 49 -15.57 -0.94 -1.01
C ALA A 49 -16.81 -0.34 -1.69
N CYS A 50 -16.64 0.43 -2.77
CA CYS A 50 -17.76 0.97 -3.54
C CYS A 50 -18.68 -0.12 -4.08
N ARG A 51 -18.12 -1.22 -4.57
CA ARG A 51 -18.94 -2.33 -5.07
C ARG A 51 -19.70 -3.03 -3.95
N HIS A 52 -19.02 -3.31 -2.84
CA HIS A 52 -19.65 -3.89 -1.66
C HIS A 52 -20.75 -2.98 -1.11
N ALA A 53 -20.57 -1.66 -1.24
CA ALA A 53 -21.56 -0.66 -0.90
C ALA A 53 -22.72 -0.51 -1.90
N LEU A 54 -22.81 -1.39 -2.91
CA LEU A 54 -23.81 -1.38 -3.98
C LEU A 54 -23.86 -0.05 -4.75
N ARG A 55 -22.72 0.63 -4.92
CA ARG A 55 -22.60 1.83 -5.75
C ARG A 55 -22.11 1.53 -7.17
N GLY A 56 -22.59 2.36 -8.10
CA GLY A 56 -22.05 2.45 -9.46
C GLY A 56 -20.65 3.09 -9.48
N LEU A 57 -19.92 2.84 -10.58
CA LEU A 57 -18.56 3.36 -10.78
C LEU A 57 -18.52 4.90 -10.90
N GLU A 58 -19.51 5.49 -11.58
CA GLU A 58 -19.58 6.95 -11.73
C GLU A 58 -19.70 7.67 -10.38
N ASP A 59 -20.51 7.13 -9.46
CA ASP A 59 -20.60 7.65 -8.09
C ASP A 59 -19.28 7.46 -7.34
N CYS A 60 -18.64 6.30 -7.50
CA CYS A 60 -17.36 6.01 -6.85
C CYS A 60 -16.25 6.98 -7.29
N TYR A 61 -16.16 7.30 -8.57
CA TYR A 61 -15.23 8.31 -9.10
C TYR A 61 -15.57 9.71 -8.57
N THR A 62 -16.85 10.01 -8.49
CA THR A 62 -17.37 11.31 -8.04
C THR A 62 -17.11 11.54 -6.55
N LEU A 63 -17.10 10.47 -5.73
CA LEU A 63 -16.75 10.50 -4.30
C LEU A 63 -15.24 10.48 -4.05
N ASN A 64 -14.45 9.90 -4.97
CA ASN A 64 -13.02 9.69 -4.80
C ASN A 64 -12.19 10.33 -5.93
N PRO A 65 -12.22 11.67 -6.09
CA PRO A 65 -11.57 12.35 -7.22
C PRO A 65 -10.03 12.25 -7.22
N LYS A 66 -9.42 11.82 -6.11
CA LYS A 66 -7.97 11.65 -5.97
C LYS A 66 -7.51 10.21 -6.21
N ALA A 67 -8.45 9.27 -6.33
CA ALA A 67 -8.14 7.87 -6.58
C ALA A 67 -7.88 7.64 -8.08
N SER A 68 -6.99 6.71 -8.39
CA SER A 68 -6.75 6.29 -9.77
C SER A 68 -7.98 5.56 -10.29
N LYS A 69 -8.64 6.13 -11.32
CA LYS A 69 -9.86 5.54 -11.89
C LYS A 69 -9.64 4.11 -12.38
N ALA A 70 -8.46 3.83 -12.92
CA ALA A 70 -8.10 2.51 -13.43
C ALA A 70 -8.06 1.46 -12.31
N SER A 71 -7.40 1.75 -11.19
CA SER A 71 -7.31 0.82 -10.06
C SER A 71 -8.62 0.75 -9.28
N VAL A 72 -9.38 1.84 -9.17
CA VAL A 72 -10.77 1.79 -8.66
C VAL A 72 -11.61 0.82 -9.49
N PHE A 73 -11.55 0.89 -10.81
CA PHE A 73 -12.28 -0.05 -11.67
C PHE A 73 -11.79 -1.50 -11.50
N ALA A 74 -10.48 -1.71 -11.36
CA ALA A 74 -9.93 -3.03 -11.10
C ALA A 74 -10.49 -3.65 -9.81
N GLY A 75 -10.39 -2.94 -8.69
CA GLY A 75 -10.91 -3.39 -7.40
C GLY A 75 -12.43 -3.56 -7.38
N TRP A 76 -13.17 -2.72 -8.10
CA TRP A 76 -14.63 -2.85 -8.23
C TRP A 76 -15.02 -4.16 -8.93
N LYS A 77 -14.34 -4.51 -10.03
CA LYS A 77 -14.59 -5.78 -10.75
C LYS A 77 -14.20 -7.00 -9.93
N GLU A 78 -13.07 -6.94 -9.25
CA GLU A 78 -12.59 -8.02 -8.38
C GLU A 78 -13.61 -8.29 -7.26
N MET A 79 -14.11 -7.24 -6.62
CA MET A 79 -15.15 -7.38 -5.61
C MET A 79 -16.49 -7.85 -6.19
N ASP A 80 -16.87 -7.42 -7.40
CA ASP A 80 -18.08 -7.92 -8.08
C ASP A 80 -17.99 -9.42 -8.33
N ALA A 81 -16.87 -9.87 -8.91
CA ALA A 81 -16.61 -11.29 -9.15
C ALA A 81 -16.67 -12.06 -7.82
N TYR A 82 -15.98 -11.57 -6.79
CA TYR A 82 -15.96 -12.18 -5.47
C TYR A 82 -17.36 -12.31 -4.86
N MET A 83 -18.17 -11.24 -4.90
CA MET A 83 -19.54 -11.28 -4.37
C MET A 83 -20.43 -12.25 -5.15
N ARG A 84 -20.28 -12.33 -6.48
CA ARG A 84 -21.04 -13.24 -7.34
C ARG A 84 -20.68 -14.70 -7.11
N GLU A 85 -19.40 -14.98 -6.96
CA GLU A 85 -18.87 -16.33 -6.71
C GLU A 85 -19.24 -16.83 -5.30
N ASN A 86 -19.23 -15.92 -4.31
CA ASN A 86 -19.44 -16.27 -2.90
C ASN A 86 -20.84 -15.93 -2.36
N LYS A 87 -21.75 -15.46 -3.21
CA LYS A 87 -23.13 -15.06 -2.86
C LYS A 87 -23.17 -14.09 -1.68
N LEU A 88 -22.25 -13.13 -1.67
CA LEU A 88 -22.20 -12.11 -0.62
C LEU A 88 -23.20 -11.01 -0.92
N GLU A 89 -23.96 -10.64 0.10
CA GLU A 89 -24.83 -9.48 0.06
C GLU A 89 -23.98 -8.21 0.28
N GLY A 90 -24.21 -7.20 -0.56
CA GLY A 90 -23.62 -5.88 -0.35
C GLY A 90 -24.33 -5.14 0.78
N SER A 91 -23.66 -4.13 1.33
CA SER A 91 -24.18 -3.28 2.40
C SER A 91 -24.30 -1.84 1.90
N PRO A 92 -25.51 -1.37 1.51
CA PRO A 92 -25.69 0.01 1.04
C PRO A 92 -25.15 1.02 2.04
N SER A 93 -24.18 1.84 1.62
CA SER A 93 -23.65 2.87 2.50
C SER A 93 -24.47 4.16 2.39
N VAL A 94 -24.88 4.73 3.52
CA VAL A 94 -25.54 6.03 3.58
C VAL A 94 -24.49 7.10 3.86
N ILE A 95 -23.88 7.63 2.80
CA ILE A 95 -22.98 8.79 2.89
C ILE A 95 -23.34 9.70 1.72
N GLU A 96 -23.95 10.85 2.03
CA GLU A 96 -24.02 11.98 1.10
C GLU A 96 -22.68 12.72 1.14
N LYS A 97 -22.27 13.33 0.01
CA LYS A 97 -21.05 14.12 -0.05
C LYS A 97 -21.08 15.19 1.03
N THR A 98 -20.25 15.07 2.05
CA THR A 98 -19.95 16.20 2.93
C THR A 98 -19.07 17.14 2.14
N ASP A 99 -19.63 18.22 1.61
CA ASP A 99 -18.86 19.32 1.05
C ASP A 99 -17.82 19.75 2.08
N LYS A 100 -16.55 19.55 1.74
CA LYS A 100 -15.44 19.84 2.62
C LYS A 100 -15.31 21.36 2.75
N PRO A 101 -15.42 21.97 3.94
CA PRO A 101 -15.07 23.38 4.09
C PRO A 101 -13.54 23.51 3.99
N GLU A 102 -13.08 24.27 2.99
CA GLU A 102 -11.70 24.76 2.95
C GLU A 102 -11.45 25.66 4.17
N LYS A 103 -10.74 25.16 5.19
CA LYS A 103 -10.15 26.04 6.20
C LYS A 103 -8.85 26.62 5.65
N LYS A 104 -9.01 27.79 5.03
CA LYS A 104 -7.98 28.82 4.93
C LYS A 104 -7.72 29.40 6.34
N ALA A 105 -6.45 29.68 6.60
CA ALA A 105 -5.92 30.58 7.64
C ALA A 105 -5.94 30.12 9.12
N ALA A 106 -4.75 29.80 9.62
CA ALA A 106 -4.26 30.31 10.89
C ALA A 106 -2.74 30.53 10.78
N SER A 107 -2.36 31.66 10.21
CA SER A 107 -1.02 32.23 10.41
C SER A 107 -0.99 32.95 11.76
N ALA A 108 0.16 32.87 12.41
CA ALA A 108 0.71 33.82 13.37
C ALA A 108 0.01 33.96 14.74
N SER A 109 0.60 33.33 15.75
CA SER A 109 1.03 34.01 16.99
C SER A 109 2.16 33.21 17.61
N ALA A 110 3.38 33.64 17.33
CA ALA A 110 4.57 33.33 18.13
C ALA A 110 4.51 34.16 19.41
N SER A 111 4.80 33.56 20.59
CA SER A 111 5.81 34.03 21.57
C SER A 111 5.66 33.31 22.92
N THR A 112 6.75 32.58 23.26
CA THR A 112 7.43 32.48 24.58
C THR A 112 6.70 32.00 25.83
N ASP A 113 7.08 30.81 26.32
CA ASP A 113 7.99 30.61 27.49
C ASP A 113 8.39 29.11 27.55
N SER A 114 9.60 28.69 27.16
CA SER A 114 10.87 28.61 27.92
C SER A 114 10.90 27.72 29.18
N LYS A 115 11.91 26.82 29.21
CA LYS A 115 12.47 25.98 30.30
C LYS A 115 11.70 24.67 30.60
N SER A 116 12.29 23.46 30.63
CA SER A 116 13.69 23.04 30.84
C SER A 116 13.92 21.55 30.46
N ALA A 117 15.10 21.27 29.86
CA ALA A 117 16.00 20.11 30.03
C ALA A 117 15.49 18.67 29.77
N SER A 118 16.20 17.72 29.12
CA SER A 118 17.61 17.61 28.70
C SER A 118 17.75 16.42 27.72
N ALA A 119 18.70 16.49 26.78
CA ALA A 119 19.18 15.36 26.00
C ALA A 119 20.71 15.33 25.94
N LYS A 120 21.26 14.11 26.06
CA LYS A 120 22.60 13.59 25.72
C LYS A 120 23.79 13.85 26.65
N HIS A 121 24.32 12.76 27.19
CA HIS A 121 25.55 12.14 26.67
C HIS A 121 25.33 10.64 26.49
#